data_AF-A0A2H0ERX8-F1
#
_entry.id   AF-A0A2H0ERX8-F1
#
_cell.length_a   1.000
_cell.length_b   1.000
_cell.length_c   1.000
_cell.angle_alpha   90.00
_cell.angle_beta   90.00
_cell.angle_gamma   90.00
#
_symmetry.space_group_name_H-M   'P 1'
#
loop_
_entity.id
_entity.type
_entity.pdbx_description
1 polymer ?
#
loop_
_entity_poly.entity_id
_entity_poly.type
_entity_poly.pdbx_seq_one_letter_code
_entity_poly.pdbx_strand_id
1 'polypeptide(L)'
;MQLEMVLASLRDLCDMPIAWAIFAAVAFRALWSVIEFFTCPVVRGASKLDPQAARDKLNARVLHSPRFLTAMLVGIVLSVGGLYALRAPDAGPLALAAIVFGVFILIVEPSRLSVDEVTMRVSAAKLDGADAYSFALDRLRAAHLERIAVEIGMVALLGFVIVSV
;
A
#
# COMPACT_ATOMS: atom_id res chain seq x y z
N MET A 1 18.74 5.19 27.82
CA MET A 1 17.50 5.88 28.25
C MET A 1 16.45 6.04 27.14
N GLN A 2 16.63 6.85 26.08
CA GLN A 2 15.59 6.99 25.04
C GLN A 2 15.35 5.70 24.22
N LEU A 3 16.41 4.98 23.87
CA LEU A 3 16.29 3.73 23.10
C LEU A 3 15.61 2.60 23.91
N GLU A 4 15.90 2.51 25.20
CA GLU A 4 15.27 1.54 26.12
C GLU A 4 13.78 1.83 26.30
N MET A 5 13.38 3.09 26.35
CA MET A 5 11.98 3.50 26.42
C MET A 5 11.20 3.15 25.15
N VAL A 6 11.84 3.30 23.98
CA VAL A 6 11.26 2.90 22.68
C VAL A 6 11.12 1.38 22.59
N LEU A 7 12.15 0.64 23.01
CA LEU A 7 12.11 -0.83 23.03
C LEU A 7 11.07 -1.37 24.01
N ALA A 8 10.94 -0.76 25.19
CA ALA A 8 9.88 -1.09 26.15
C ALA A 8 8.49 -0.81 25.56
N SER A 9 8.29 0.36 24.95
CA SER A 9 7.02 0.71 24.30
C SER A 9 6.68 -0.21 23.12
N LEU A 10 7.70 -0.69 22.39
CA LEU A 10 7.54 -1.65 21.30
C LEU A 10 7.09 -3.01 21.84
N ARG A 11 7.70 -3.48 22.92
CA ARG A 11 7.33 -4.72 23.60
C ARG A 11 5.91 -4.65 24.13
N ASP A 12 5.59 -3.58 24.85
CA ASP A 12 4.24 -3.34 25.37
C ASP A 12 3.21 -3.30 24.24
N LEU A 13 3.55 -2.68 23.10
CA LEU A 13 2.69 -2.69 21.92
C LEU A 13 2.48 -4.11 21.36
N CYS A 14 3.52 -4.94 21.28
CA CYS A 14 3.42 -6.32 20.77
C CYS A 14 2.53 -7.20 21.65
N ASP A 15 2.53 -6.96 22.96
CA ASP A 15 1.65 -7.65 23.93
C ASP A 15 0.19 -7.15 23.86
N MET A 16 -0.08 -6.01 23.22
CA MET A 16 -1.43 -5.49 23.09
C MET A 16 -2.22 -6.20 21.97
N PRO A 17 -3.54 -6.41 22.15
CA PRO A 17 -4.40 -6.97 21.10
C PRO A 17 -4.45 -6.10 19.84
N ILE A 18 -4.11 -4.81 19.95
CA ILE A 18 -4.06 -3.90 18.81
C ILE A 18 -2.95 -4.24 17.83
N ALA A 19 -1.79 -4.73 18.28
CA ALA A 19 -0.72 -5.15 17.38
C ALA A 19 -1.13 -6.35 16.54
N TRP A 20 -1.80 -7.33 17.15
CA TRP A 20 -2.38 -8.47 16.44
C TRP A 20 -3.49 -8.07 15.48
N ALA A 21 -4.33 -7.10 15.84
CA ALA A 21 -5.34 -6.54 14.95
C ALA A 21 -4.71 -5.83 13.74
N ILE A 22 -3.66 -5.03 13.96
CA ILE A 22 -2.89 -4.38 12.88
C ILE A 22 -2.25 -5.44 11.98
N PHE A 23 -1.60 -6.44 12.57
CA PHE A 23 -1.01 -7.56 11.82
C PHE A 23 -2.05 -8.29 10.97
N ALA A 24 -3.20 -8.65 11.55
CA ALA A 24 -4.29 -9.31 10.83
C ALA A 24 -4.82 -8.44 9.68
N ALA A 25 -4.97 -7.13 9.89
CA ALA A 25 -5.41 -6.20 8.84
C ALA A 25 -4.38 -6.11 7.69
N VAL A 26 -3.09 -6.03 8.00
CA VAL A 26 -2.01 -5.99 7.00
C VAL A 26 -1.91 -7.32 6.25
N ALA A 27 -2.02 -8.45 6.95
CA ALA A 27 -2.04 -9.79 6.35
C ALA A 27 -3.25 -10.00 5.43
N PHE A 28 -4.44 -9.58 5.88
CA PHE A 28 -5.65 -9.61 5.06
C PHE A 28 -5.49 -8.75 3.80
N ARG A 29 -4.89 -7.56 3.93
CA ARG A 29 -4.62 -6.67 2.80
C ARG A 29 -3.66 -7.30 1.79
N ALA A 30 -2.58 -7.93 2.26
CA ALA A 30 -1.63 -8.65 1.41
C ALA A 30 -2.28 -9.84 0.70
N LEU A 31 -3.14 -10.60 1.40
CA LEU A 31 -3.91 -11.67 0.76
C LEU A 31 -4.86 -11.10 -0.31
N TRP A 32 -5.48 -9.96 -0.03
CA TRP A 32 -6.37 -9.29 -0.97
C TRP A 32 -5.64 -8.82 -2.23
N SER A 33 -4.40 -8.32 -2.16
CA SER A 33 -3.64 -7.93 -3.36
C SER A 33 -3.28 -9.13 -4.24
N VAL A 34 -3.01 -10.29 -3.63
CA VAL A 34 -2.83 -11.55 -4.34
C VAL A 34 -4.13 -11.94 -5.07
N ILE A 35 -5.28 -11.85 -4.39
CA ILE A 35 -6.60 -12.11 -5.01
C ILE A 35 -6.85 -11.12 -6.17
N GLU A 36 -6.58 -9.82 -5.98
CA GLU A 36 -6.70 -8.80 -7.02
C GLU A 36 -5.87 -9.15 -8.25
N PHE A 37 -4.63 -9.63 -8.07
CA PHE A 37 -3.80 -10.08 -9.19
C PHE A 37 -4.41 -11.25 -9.96
N PHE A 38 -4.87 -12.29 -9.27
CA PHE A 38 -5.47 -13.47 -9.93
C PHE A 38 -6.84 -13.19 -10.56
N THR A 39 -7.58 -12.21 -10.02
CA THR A 39 -8.90 -11.83 -10.51
C THR A 39 -8.88 -10.65 -11.48
N CYS A 40 -7.73 -10.00 -11.68
CA CYS A 40 -7.60 -8.82 -12.53
C CYS A 40 -8.05 -9.13 -13.97
N PRO A 41 -9.14 -8.50 -14.47
CA PRO A 41 -9.68 -8.80 -15.79
C PRO A 41 -8.71 -8.39 -16.90
N VAL A 42 -7.90 -7.34 -16.67
CA VAL A 42 -6.94 -6.84 -17.66
C VAL A 42 -5.78 -7.82 -17.86
N VAL A 43 -5.24 -8.37 -16.78
CA VAL A 43 -4.22 -9.43 -16.83
C VAL A 43 -4.74 -10.70 -17.52
N ARG A 44 -6.04 -10.99 -17.34
CA ARG A 44 -6.74 -12.12 -17.99
C ARG A 44 -7.21 -11.82 -19.42
N GLY A 45 -6.88 -10.66 -19.99
CA GLY A 45 -7.24 -10.27 -21.36
C GLY A 45 -8.69 -9.80 -21.56
N ALA A 46 -9.48 -9.70 -20.50
CA ALA A 46 -10.89 -9.30 -20.51
C ALA A 46 -11.11 -7.82 -20.13
N SER A 47 -10.18 -6.91 -20.49
CA SER A 47 -10.33 -5.48 -20.17
C SER A 47 -11.57 -4.89 -20.85
N LYS A 48 -12.53 -4.42 -20.03
CA LYS A 48 -13.76 -3.72 -20.43
C LYS A 48 -13.60 -2.21 -20.51
N LEU A 49 -12.41 -1.68 -20.23
CA LEU A 49 -12.15 -0.24 -20.30
C LEU A 49 -12.11 0.18 -21.78
N ASP A 50 -12.83 1.25 -22.09
CA ASP A 50 -12.74 1.92 -23.39
C ASP A 50 -11.32 2.49 -23.58
N PRO A 51 -10.57 2.06 -24.61
CA PRO A 51 -9.21 2.50 -24.86
C PRO A 51 -9.08 4.02 -25.03
N GLN A 52 -10.07 4.67 -25.65
CA GLN A 52 -10.04 6.10 -25.90
C GLN A 52 -10.24 6.89 -24.60
N ALA A 53 -11.27 6.54 -23.81
CA ALA A 53 -11.47 7.13 -22.49
C ALA A 53 -10.28 6.91 -21.55
N ALA A 54 -9.55 5.79 -21.65
CA ALA A 54 -8.34 5.54 -20.88
C ALA A 54 -7.20 6.49 -21.28
N ARG A 55 -7.01 6.73 -22.59
CA ARG A 55 -6.01 7.67 -23.11
C ARG A 55 -6.33 9.12 -22.71
N ASP A 56 -7.59 9.52 -22.78
CA ASP A 56 -8.04 10.85 -22.38
C ASP A 56 -7.84 11.10 -20.88
N LYS A 57 -8.09 10.09 -20.04
CA LYS A 57 -7.79 10.16 -18.61
C LYS A 57 -6.30 10.30 -18.34
N LEU A 58 -5.45 9.53 -19.01
CA LEU A 58 -3.99 9.62 -18.87
C LEU A 58 -3.43 11.00 -19.25
N ASN A 59 -4.08 11.67 -20.21
CA ASN A 59 -3.69 13.01 -20.66
C ASN A 59 -4.33 14.14 -19.83
N ALA A 60 -5.21 13.83 -18.86
CA ALA A 60 -5.84 14.84 -18.03
C ALA A 60 -4.84 15.51 -17.09
N ARG A 61 -4.99 16.82 -16.89
CA ARG A 61 -4.09 17.63 -16.03
C ARG A 61 -4.08 17.20 -14.57
N VAL A 62 -5.16 16.55 -14.11
CA VAL A 62 -5.28 15.99 -12.75
C VAL A 62 -5.64 14.52 -12.88
N LEU A 63 -4.61 13.66 -12.85
CA LEU A 63 -4.77 12.22 -12.96
C LEU A 63 -5.18 11.58 -11.63
N HIS A 64 -4.78 12.20 -10.50
CA HIS A 64 -4.88 11.56 -9.19
C HIS A 64 -6.22 11.78 -8.52
N SER A 65 -6.76 10.71 -7.95
CA SER A 65 -8.03 10.77 -7.23
C SER A 65 -7.89 11.55 -5.92
N PRO A 66 -8.92 12.31 -5.49
CA PRO A 66 -8.93 12.97 -4.19
C PRO A 66 -8.78 11.97 -3.03
N ARG A 67 -9.15 10.71 -3.24
CA ARG A 67 -8.95 9.62 -2.26
C ARG A 67 -7.47 9.39 -1.95
N PHE A 68 -6.63 9.41 -2.97
CA PHE A 68 -5.18 9.26 -2.79
C PHE A 68 -4.61 10.41 -1.96
N LEU A 69 -4.98 11.65 -2.27
CA LEU A 69 -4.54 12.82 -1.51
C LEU A 69 -4.96 12.71 -0.03
N THR A 70 -6.23 12.37 0.22
CA THR A 70 -6.73 12.21 1.60
C THR A 70 -5.99 11.09 2.33
N ALA A 71 -5.76 9.94 1.69
CA ALA A 71 -5.04 8.83 2.30
C ALA A 71 -3.59 9.22 2.64
N MET A 72 -2.89 9.88 1.72
CA MET A 72 -1.53 10.37 1.96
C MET A 72 -1.47 11.39 3.11
N LEU A 73 -2.42 12.33 3.17
CA LEU A 73 -2.51 13.28 4.28
C LEU A 73 -2.75 12.58 5.61
N VAL A 74 -3.63 11.58 5.66
CA VAL A 74 -3.86 10.76 6.86
C VAL A 74 -2.58 10.02 7.25
N GLY A 75 -1.88 9.40 6.30
CA GLY A 75 -0.61 8.71 6.56
C GLY A 75 0.45 9.64 7.16
N ILE A 76 0.57 10.86 6.62
CA ILE A 76 1.49 11.89 7.14
C ILE A 76 1.08 12.31 8.55
N VAL A 77 -0.20 12.65 8.76
CA VAL A 77 -0.71 13.10 10.07
C VAL A 77 -0.50 12.03 11.14
N LEU A 78 -0.74 10.75 10.83
CA LEU A 78 -0.51 9.65 11.77
C LEU A 78 0.97 9.44 12.06
N SER A 79 1.83 9.49 11.04
CA SER A 79 3.28 9.32 11.20
C SER A 79 3.90 10.44 12.03
N VAL A 80 3.61 11.69 11.66
CA VAL A 80 4.13 12.88 12.33
C VAL A 80 3.48 13.03 13.71
N GLY A 81 2.17 12.86 13.80
CA GLY A 81 1.42 12.95 15.07
C GLY A 81 1.90 11.91 16.07
N GLY A 82 2.11 10.66 15.63
CA GLY A 82 2.69 9.61 16.47
C GLY A 82 4.10 9.95 16.93
N LEU A 83 4.95 10.51 16.07
CA LEU A 83 6.29 10.96 16.46
C LEU A 83 6.26 12.05 17.54
N TYR A 84 5.32 12.99 17.46
CA TYR A 84 5.12 14.00 18.50
C TYR A 84 4.56 13.39 19.80
N ALA A 85 3.65 12.42 19.69
CA ALA A 85 3.03 11.74 20.81
C ALA A 85 4.01 10.88 21.61
N LEU A 86 5.13 10.42 21.03
CA LEU A 86 6.20 9.71 21.76
C LEU A 86 6.82 10.54 22.90
N ARG A 87 6.62 11.86 22.92
CA ARG A 87 7.09 12.72 24.01
C ARG A 87 6.16 12.72 25.23
N ALA A 88 4.95 12.19 25.10
CA ALA A 88 3.99 12.11 26.20
C ALA A 88 4.23 10.82 27.01
N PRO A 89 4.30 10.89 28.36
CA PRO A 89 4.75 9.79 29.22
C PRO A 89 3.88 8.52 29.19
N ASP A 90 2.63 8.60 28.71
CA ASP A 90 1.69 7.47 28.70
C ASP A 90 1.23 7.06 27.29
N ALA A 91 1.72 7.71 26.24
CA ALA A 91 1.25 7.50 24.87
C ALA A 91 2.14 6.55 24.05
N GLY A 92 3.22 6.01 24.62
CA GLY A 92 4.27 5.26 23.91
C GLY A 92 3.76 4.19 22.92
N PRO A 93 2.99 3.18 23.37
CA PRO A 93 2.49 2.12 22.50
C PRO A 93 1.54 2.64 21.41
N LEU A 94 0.64 3.56 21.75
CA LEU A 94 -0.33 4.12 20.81
C LEU A 94 0.32 5.05 19.78
N ALA A 95 1.35 5.79 20.19
CA ALA A 95 2.18 6.61 19.33
C ALA A 95 2.95 5.75 18.31
N LEU A 96 3.53 4.63 18.76
CA LEU A 96 4.17 3.66 17.86
C LEU A 96 3.18 3.03 16.89
N ALA A 97 1.98 2.64 17.36
CA ALA A 97 0.93 2.12 16.49
C ALA A 97 0.52 3.14 15.40
N ALA A 98 0.37 4.41 15.78
CA ALA A 98 0.06 5.48 14.83
C ALA A 98 1.16 5.68 13.78
N ILE A 99 2.44 5.61 14.19
CA ILE A 99 3.58 5.69 13.27
C ILE A 99 3.56 4.52 12.29
N VAL A 100 3.44 3.29 12.79
CA VAL A 100 3.44 2.07 11.95
C VAL A 100 2.29 2.11 10.93
N PHE A 101 1.09 2.48 11.37
CA PHE A 101 -0.07 2.58 10.49
C PHE A 101 0.07 3.72 9.47
N GLY A 102 0.62 4.86 9.88
CA GLY A 102 0.90 5.98 8.99
C GLY A 102 1.89 5.60 7.88
N VAL A 103 3.01 4.98 8.25
CA VAL A 103 4.03 4.49 7.31
C VAL A 103 3.45 3.44 6.37
N PHE A 104 2.63 2.53 6.88
CA PHE A 104 1.95 1.53 6.07
C PHE A 104 1.10 2.16 4.96
N ILE A 105 0.30 3.18 5.27
CA ILE A 105 -0.47 3.92 4.26
C ILE A 105 0.44 4.54 3.20
N LEU A 106 1.53 5.18 3.64
CA LEU A 106 2.47 5.88 2.75
C LEU A 106 3.22 4.93 1.80
N ILE A 107 3.35 3.65 2.16
CA ILE A 107 3.95 2.62 1.29
C ILE A 107 2.89 2.01 0.36
N VAL A 108 1.73 1.65 0.91
CA VAL A 108 0.71 0.89 0.16
C VAL A 108 -0.01 1.75 -0.86
N GLU A 109 -0.44 2.96 -0.52
CA GLU A 109 -1.27 3.76 -1.42
C GLU A 109 -0.59 4.14 -2.75
N PRO A 110 0.71 4.55 -2.77
CA PRO A 110 1.41 4.76 -4.03
C PRO A 110 1.50 3.50 -4.90
N SER A 111 1.68 2.32 -4.28
CA SER A 111 1.74 1.05 -5.02
C SER A 111 0.40 0.72 -5.69
N ARG A 112 -0.74 1.02 -5.05
CA ARG A 112 -2.07 0.85 -5.63
C ARG A 112 -2.28 1.78 -6.82
N LEU A 113 -1.93 3.05 -6.64
CA LEU A 113 -2.06 4.06 -7.68
C LEU A 113 -1.22 3.69 -8.91
N SER A 114 -0.01 3.17 -8.70
CA SER A 114 0.85 2.65 -9.78
C SER A 114 0.16 1.53 -10.57
N VAL A 115 -0.47 0.55 -9.91
CA VAL A 115 -1.22 -0.52 -10.57
C VAL A 115 -2.40 0.03 -11.38
N ASP A 116 -3.14 0.99 -10.83
CA ASP A 116 -4.28 1.63 -11.52
C ASP A 116 -3.81 2.40 -12.75
N GLU A 117 -2.73 3.17 -12.64
CA GLU A 117 -2.13 3.91 -13.75
C GLU A 117 -1.62 2.98 -14.86
N VAL A 118 -0.91 1.91 -14.50
CA VAL A 118 -0.42 0.93 -15.47
C VAL A 118 -1.61 0.19 -16.12
N THR A 119 -2.68 -0.08 -15.38
CA THR A 119 -3.93 -0.66 -15.92
C THR A 119 -4.56 0.24 -16.98
N MET A 120 -4.61 1.56 -16.74
CA MET A 120 -5.07 2.54 -17.73
C MET A 120 -4.15 2.57 -18.95
N ARG A 121 -2.83 2.51 -18.75
CA ARG A 121 -1.84 2.45 -19.85
C ARG A 121 -1.99 1.20 -20.72
N VAL A 122 -2.24 0.03 -20.13
CA VAL A 122 -2.56 -1.20 -20.88
C VAL A 122 -3.80 -1.01 -21.74
N SER A 123 -4.84 -0.38 -21.18
CA SER A 123 -6.09 -0.17 -21.89
C SER A 123 -5.93 0.82 -23.05
N ALA A 124 -5.14 1.89 -22.87
CA ALA A 124 -4.81 2.85 -23.92
C ALA A 124 -3.90 2.26 -25.01
N ALA A 125 -2.93 1.41 -24.63
CA ALA A 125 -1.98 0.78 -25.55
C ALA A 125 -2.65 -0.15 -26.59
N LYS A 126 -3.90 -0.57 -26.36
CA LYS A 126 -4.71 -1.27 -27.37
C LYS A 126 -4.86 -0.48 -28.67
N LEU A 127 -4.79 0.86 -28.61
CA LEU A 127 -4.87 1.74 -29.78
C LEU A 127 -3.56 1.78 -30.59
N ASP A 128 -2.43 1.50 -29.93
CA ASP A 128 -1.09 1.67 -30.52
C ASP A 128 -0.55 0.35 -31.13
N GLY A 129 -1.29 -0.76 -30.99
CA GLY A 129 -0.99 -2.05 -31.64
C GLY A 129 -0.72 -3.20 -30.68
N ALA A 130 -0.57 -4.41 -31.23
CA ALA A 130 -0.43 -5.64 -30.45
C ALA A 130 0.87 -5.69 -29.61
N ASP A 131 1.98 -5.17 -30.14
CA ASP A 131 3.27 -5.15 -29.44
C ASP A 131 3.29 -4.15 -28.29
N ALA A 132 2.67 -2.97 -28.48
CA ALA A 132 2.51 -1.99 -27.41
C ALA A 132 1.63 -2.54 -26.27
N TYR A 133 0.57 -3.26 -26.63
CA TYR A 133 -0.33 -3.90 -25.68
C TYR A 133 0.35 -5.02 -24.89
N SER A 134 1.11 -5.91 -25.54
CA SER A 134 1.82 -7.00 -24.87
C SER A 134 2.88 -6.47 -23.89
N PHE A 135 3.66 -5.48 -24.32
CA PHE A 135 4.64 -4.81 -23.46
C PHE A 135 3.98 -4.13 -22.24
N ALA A 136 2.86 -3.44 -22.45
CA ALA A 136 2.12 -2.83 -21.36
C ALA A 136 1.56 -3.88 -20.37
N LEU A 137 1.09 -5.03 -20.86
CA LEU A 137 0.60 -6.12 -20.02
C LEU A 137 1.70 -6.71 -19.13
N ASP A 138 2.90 -6.88 -19.66
CA ASP A 138 4.03 -7.38 -18.85
C ASP A 138 4.43 -6.37 -17.77
N ARG A 139 4.37 -5.06 -18.08
CA ARG A 139 4.54 -4.02 -17.04
C ARG A 139 3.44 -4.07 -15.98
N LEU A 140 2.19 -4.36 -16.35
CA LEU A 140 1.10 -4.52 -15.38
C LEU A 140 1.33 -5.71 -14.47
N ARG A 141 1.77 -6.84 -15.02
CA ARG A 141 2.13 -8.02 -14.21
C ARG A 141 3.26 -7.71 -13.25
N ALA A 142 4.32 -7.04 -13.72
CA ALA A 142 5.43 -6.63 -12.89
C ALA A 142 4.98 -5.71 -11.75
N ALA A 143 4.13 -4.71 -12.02
CA ALA A 143 3.60 -3.80 -11.00
C ALA A 143 2.77 -4.53 -9.93
N HIS A 144 1.96 -5.51 -10.32
CA HIS A 144 1.24 -6.36 -9.36
C HIS A 144 2.19 -7.20 -8.50
N LEU A 145 3.19 -7.83 -9.11
CA LEU A 145 4.17 -8.65 -8.39
C LEU A 145 5.01 -7.81 -7.41
N GLU A 146 5.42 -6.62 -7.81
CA GLU A 146 6.13 -5.67 -6.96
C GLU A 146 5.28 -5.29 -5.74
N ARG A 147 4.00 -4.93 -5.96
CA ARG A 147 3.07 -4.62 -4.87
C ARG A 147 2.87 -5.80 -3.92
N ILE A 148 2.68 -7.01 -4.46
CA ILE A 148 2.54 -8.24 -3.66
C ILE A 148 3.81 -8.49 -2.84
N ALA A 149 4.99 -8.34 -3.45
CA ALA A 149 6.27 -8.54 -2.76
C ALA A 149 6.46 -7.55 -1.61
N VAL A 150 6.11 -6.27 -1.81
CA VAL A 150 6.16 -5.24 -0.77
C VAL A 150 5.16 -5.53 0.35
N GLU A 151 3.91 -5.87 0.03
CA GLU A 151 2.88 -6.17 1.03
C GLU A 151 3.20 -7.45 1.83
N ILE A 152 3.66 -8.53 1.18
CA ILE A 152 4.12 -9.75 1.86
C ILE A 152 5.37 -9.46 2.70
N GLY A 153 6.31 -8.68 2.19
CA GLY A 153 7.51 -8.27 2.92
C GLY A 153 7.16 -7.51 4.20
N MET A 154 6.17 -6.62 4.16
CA MET A 154 5.66 -5.92 5.34
C MET A 154 5.00 -6.86 6.34
N VAL A 155 4.17 -7.82 5.88
CA VAL A 155 3.58 -8.84 6.75
C VAL A 155 4.66 -9.66 7.44
N ALA A 156 5.66 -10.13 6.67
CA ALA A 156 6.75 -10.94 7.20
C ALA A 156 7.58 -10.16 8.22
N LEU A 157 7.91 -8.90 7.94
CA LEU A 157 8.64 -8.03 8.86
C LEU A 157 7.84 -7.77 10.14
N LEU A 158 6.56 -7.41 10.02
CA LEU A 158 5.70 -7.13 11.17
C LEU A 158 5.50 -8.39 12.03
N GLY A 159 5.25 -9.54 11.40
CA GLY A 159 5.12 -10.82 12.09
C GLY A 159 6.41 -11.23 12.79
N PHE A 160 7.57 -11.02 12.15
CA PHE A 160 8.87 -11.24 12.78
C PHE A 160 9.05 -10.35 14.02
N VAL A 161 8.72 -9.06 13.93
CA VAL A 161 8.83 -8.13 15.06
C VAL A 161 7.90 -8.55 16.21
N ILE A 162 6.64 -8.87 15.93
CA ILE A 162 5.68 -9.27 16.98
C ILE A 162 6.12 -10.56 17.69
N VAL A 163 6.73 -11.51 16.98
CA VAL A 163 7.14 -12.80 17.55
C VAL A 163 8.51 -12.73 18.24
N SER A 164 9.37 -11.78 17.86
CA SER A 164 10.76 -11.71 18.32
C SER A 164 11.01 -10.73 19.46
N VAL A 165 10.02 -9.92 19.83
CA VAL A 165 10.07 -8.93 20.92
C VAL A 165 9.36 -9.48 22.15
#